data_AF-A0A196S6N8-F1
#
_entry.id   AF-A0A196S6N8-F1
#
_cell.length_a   1.000
_cell.length_b   1.000
_cell.length_c   1.000
_cell.angle_alpha   90.00
_cell.angle_beta   90.00
_cell.angle_gamma   90.00
#
_symmetry.space_group_name_H-M   'P 1'
#
loop_
_entity.id
_entity.type
_entity.pdbx_description
1 polymer ?
#
loop_
_entity_poly.entity_id
_entity_poly.type
_entity_poly.pdbx_seq_one_letter_code
_entity_poly.pdbx_strand_id
1 'polypeptide(L)'
;KNQNELQKEKEELSSAIQSLREDLASVEREKMELEEVQAELERLRDAMNCVSSEIGLTLGMHSSETNRAVEKAEKDAELLRLLKGCNPLNDAFNIWFDREAITVNGMKLARVGNQIDWNSVNGVLGELLQVVDALHTLYGKRYGQIVLKPQGAASEVIDLTQKTSYKLCFNPKGGNRKLFQQALHLLLEEVKVLVAHCAEKFKVEVKYPIQQDAVNGCDFLCGDYDVWCKAVRYLAIDIKQLIVYSSSAIICFSKH
;
A
#
# COMPACT_ATOMS: atom_id res chain seq x y z
N LYS A 1 20.45 -85.38 -80.64
CA LYS A 1 20.60 -83.91 -80.41
C LYS A 1 19.56 -83.40 -79.43
N ASN A 2 18.25 -83.60 -79.67
CA ASN A 2 17.18 -83.15 -78.77
C ASN A 2 17.26 -83.62 -77.30
N GLN A 3 17.70 -84.85 -77.01
CA GLN A 3 17.77 -85.32 -75.61
C GLN A 3 18.83 -84.59 -74.76
N ASN A 4 19.94 -84.15 -75.35
CA ASN A 4 20.97 -83.41 -74.61
C ASN A 4 20.57 -81.95 -74.39
N GLU A 5 19.84 -81.34 -75.32
CA GLU A 5 19.31 -79.97 -75.16
C GLU A 5 18.22 -79.92 -74.09
N LEU A 6 17.30 -80.90 -74.08
CA LEU A 6 16.26 -81.01 -73.06
C LEU A 6 16.82 -81.27 -71.66
N GLN A 7 17.91 -82.05 -71.57
CA GLN A 7 18.60 -82.31 -70.31
C GLN A 7 19.27 -81.04 -69.77
N LYS A 8 19.89 -80.25 -70.66
CA LYS A 8 20.52 -78.96 -70.32
C LYS A 8 19.51 -77.94 -69.83
N GLU A 9 18.38 -77.83 -70.53
CA GLU A 9 17.28 -76.92 -70.17
C GLU A 9 16.64 -77.32 -68.82
N LYS A 10 16.52 -78.62 -68.56
CA LYS A 10 16.08 -79.14 -67.26
C LYS A 10 17.06 -78.81 -66.12
N GLU A 11 18.36 -78.91 -66.38
CA GLU A 11 19.42 -78.55 -65.42
C GLU A 11 19.44 -77.03 -65.16
N GLU A 12 19.28 -76.20 -66.20
CA GLU A 12 19.17 -74.74 -66.09
C GLU A 12 17.92 -74.32 -65.31
N LEU A 13 16.75 -74.90 -65.62
CA LEU A 13 15.51 -74.67 -64.86
C LEU A 13 15.62 -75.15 -63.41
N SER A 14 16.26 -76.30 -63.17
CA SER A 14 16.50 -76.80 -61.81
C SER A 14 17.40 -75.85 -61.01
N SER A 15 18.44 -75.29 -61.65
CA SER A 15 19.31 -74.30 -61.05
C SER A 15 18.59 -72.98 -60.76
N ALA A 16 17.74 -72.52 -61.67
CA ALA A 16 16.93 -71.31 -61.49
C ALA A 16 15.90 -71.47 -60.36
N ILE A 17 15.24 -72.63 -60.26
CA ILE A 17 14.31 -72.94 -59.16
C ILE A 17 15.04 -72.97 -57.81
N GLN A 18 16.26 -73.50 -57.78
CA GLN A 18 17.07 -73.53 -56.56
C GLN A 18 17.47 -72.11 -56.12
N SER A 19 17.93 -71.25 -57.05
CA SER A 19 18.23 -69.84 -56.79
C SER A 19 17.00 -69.09 -56.27
N LEU A 20 15.84 -69.24 -56.91
CA LEU A 20 14.61 -68.58 -56.49
C LEU A 20 14.13 -69.03 -55.09
N ARG A 21 14.40 -70.29 -54.71
CA ARG A 21 14.09 -70.78 -53.36
C ARG A 21 15.03 -70.19 -52.31
N GLU A 22 16.30 -70.03 -52.64
CA GLU A 22 17.28 -69.37 -51.77
C GLU A 22 16.95 -67.89 -51.59
N ASP A 23 16.57 -67.20 -52.67
CA ASP A 23 16.12 -65.81 -52.65
C ASP A 23 14.83 -65.66 -51.83
N LEU A 24 13.84 -66.53 -52.04
CA LEU A 24 12.59 -66.52 -51.27
C LEU A 24 12.88 -66.72 -49.76
N ALA A 25 13.74 -67.67 -49.40
CA ALA A 25 14.13 -67.90 -48.02
C ALA A 25 14.95 -66.74 -47.42
N SER A 26 15.62 -65.93 -48.25
CA SER A 26 16.28 -64.69 -47.82
C SER A 26 15.27 -63.59 -47.56
N VAL A 27 14.34 -63.37 -48.49
CA VAL A 27 13.29 -62.35 -48.36
C VAL A 27 12.35 -62.65 -47.19
N GLU A 28 12.01 -63.91 -46.94
CA GLU A 28 11.19 -64.31 -45.78
C GLU A 28 11.91 -64.03 -44.46
N ARG A 29 13.24 -64.22 -44.38
CA ARG A 29 14.04 -63.83 -43.21
C ARG A 29 14.04 -62.32 -43.00
N GLU A 30 14.32 -61.55 -44.04
CA GLU A 30 14.31 -60.08 -43.98
C GLU A 30 12.92 -59.54 -43.59
N LYS A 31 11.85 -60.15 -44.09
CA LYS A 31 10.48 -59.80 -43.71
C LYS A 31 10.25 -60.02 -42.21
N MET A 32 10.69 -61.16 -41.67
CA MET A 32 10.53 -61.46 -40.24
C MET A 32 11.32 -60.49 -39.36
N GLU A 33 12.54 -60.12 -39.78
CA GLU A 33 13.33 -59.08 -39.11
C GLU A 33 12.64 -57.71 -39.15
N LEU A 34 12.06 -57.32 -40.29
CA LEU A 34 11.30 -56.08 -40.44
C LEU A 34 10.04 -56.04 -39.55
N GLU A 35 9.31 -57.16 -39.43
CA GLU A 35 8.14 -57.28 -38.56
C GLU A 35 8.52 -57.12 -37.07
N GLU A 36 9.67 -57.67 -36.66
CA GLU A 36 10.20 -57.49 -35.30
C GLU A 36 10.58 -56.03 -35.02
N VAL A 37 11.28 -55.38 -35.95
CA VAL A 37 11.62 -53.96 -35.86
C VAL A 37 10.36 -53.08 -35.82
N GLN A 38 9.34 -53.40 -36.60
CA GLN A 38 8.07 -52.67 -36.59
C GLN A 38 7.37 -52.78 -35.23
N ALA A 39 7.29 -53.99 -34.66
CA ALA A 39 6.69 -54.21 -33.35
C ALA A 39 7.41 -53.41 -32.25
N GLU A 40 8.74 -53.32 -32.32
CA GLU A 40 9.52 -52.54 -31.37
C GLU A 40 9.32 -51.02 -31.55
N LEU A 41 9.24 -50.54 -32.81
CA LEU A 41 8.90 -49.15 -33.10
C LEU A 41 7.51 -48.75 -32.57
N GLU A 42 6.53 -49.65 -32.65
CA GLU A 42 5.19 -49.41 -32.09
C GLU A 42 5.24 -49.28 -30.56
N ARG A 43 5.96 -50.17 -29.87
CA ARG A 43 6.16 -50.05 -28.40
C ARG A 43 6.85 -48.75 -28.00
N LEU A 44 7.90 -48.36 -28.72
CA LEU A 44 8.60 -47.11 -28.47
C LEU A 44 7.70 -45.89 -28.69
N ARG A 45 6.84 -45.94 -29.70
CA ARG A 45 5.86 -44.88 -29.98
C ARG A 45 4.84 -44.74 -28.85
N ASP A 46 4.31 -45.85 -28.34
CA ASP A 46 3.37 -45.84 -27.23
C ASP A 46 4.01 -45.30 -25.95
N ALA A 47 5.25 -45.72 -25.66
CA ALA A 47 6.02 -45.17 -24.55
C ALA A 47 6.24 -43.65 -24.70
N MET A 48 6.60 -43.19 -25.89
CA MET A 48 6.76 -41.75 -26.19
C MET A 48 5.44 -40.97 -26.02
N ASN A 49 4.32 -41.54 -26.45
CA ASN A 49 3.00 -40.93 -26.30
C ASN A 49 2.62 -40.77 -24.82
N CYS A 50 2.87 -41.79 -24.00
CA CYS A 50 2.67 -41.72 -22.54
C CYS A 50 3.52 -40.60 -21.92
N VAL A 51 4.82 -40.55 -22.22
CA VAL A 51 5.72 -39.51 -21.70
C VAL A 51 5.28 -38.11 -22.16
N SER A 52 4.87 -37.97 -23.42
CA SER A 52 4.38 -36.69 -23.95
C SER A 52 3.11 -36.22 -23.25
N SER A 53 2.20 -37.15 -22.92
CA SER A 53 0.99 -36.85 -22.15
C SER A 53 1.33 -36.40 -20.73
N GLU A 54 2.27 -37.06 -20.06
CA GLU A 54 2.71 -36.70 -18.71
C GLU A 54 3.37 -35.31 -18.66
N ILE A 55 4.22 -35.02 -19.65
CA ILE A 55 4.81 -33.68 -19.83
C ILE A 55 3.71 -32.64 -20.06
N GLY A 56 2.73 -32.94 -20.91
CA GLY A 56 1.60 -32.05 -21.17
C GLY A 56 0.78 -31.72 -19.91
N LEU A 57 0.50 -32.72 -19.08
CA LEU A 57 -0.20 -32.53 -17.80
C LEU A 57 0.62 -31.67 -16.83
N THR A 58 1.91 -31.96 -16.69
CA THR A 58 2.82 -31.22 -15.80
C THR A 58 2.94 -29.76 -16.22
N LEU A 59 3.09 -29.50 -17.52
CA LEU A 59 3.11 -28.14 -18.07
C LEU A 59 1.77 -27.41 -17.85
N GLY A 60 0.64 -28.11 -18.01
CA GLY A 60 -0.68 -27.56 -17.73
C GLY A 60 -0.85 -27.15 -16.27
N MET A 61 -0.38 -27.99 -15.34
CA MET A 61 -0.38 -27.67 -13.91
C MET A 61 0.46 -26.44 -13.61
N HIS A 62 1.72 -26.39 -14.06
CA HIS A 62 2.59 -25.22 -13.83
C HIS A 62 2.05 -23.94 -14.49
N SER A 63 1.45 -24.04 -15.67
CA SER A 63 0.77 -22.91 -16.32
C SER A 63 -0.41 -22.40 -15.50
N SER A 64 -1.21 -23.30 -14.91
CA SER A 64 -2.31 -22.91 -14.03
C SER A 64 -1.83 -22.26 -12.73
N GLU A 65 -0.74 -22.77 -12.14
CA GLU A 65 -0.12 -22.21 -10.93
C GLU A 65 0.43 -20.82 -11.16
N THR A 66 1.15 -20.64 -12.29
CA THR A 66 1.70 -19.33 -12.68
C THR A 66 0.60 -18.33 -12.97
N ASN A 67 -0.43 -18.70 -13.74
CA ASN A 67 -1.59 -17.82 -13.98
C ASN A 67 -2.28 -17.42 -12.67
N ARG A 68 -2.50 -18.36 -11.75
CA ARG A 68 -3.08 -18.07 -10.44
C ARG A 68 -2.20 -17.13 -9.61
N ALA A 69 -0.88 -17.27 -9.67
CA ALA A 69 0.05 -16.38 -8.99
C ALA A 69 0.01 -14.97 -9.58
N VAL A 70 -0.05 -14.85 -10.91
CA VAL A 70 -0.18 -13.56 -11.62
C VAL A 70 -1.49 -12.87 -11.25
N GLU A 71 -2.63 -13.56 -11.33
CA GLU A 71 -3.93 -12.99 -10.95
C GLU A 71 -3.96 -12.51 -9.49
N LYS A 72 -3.31 -13.26 -8.59
CA LYS A 72 -3.20 -12.86 -7.19
C LYS A 72 -2.36 -11.58 -7.06
N ALA A 73 -1.22 -11.52 -7.73
CA ALA A 73 -0.36 -10.34 -7.70
C ALA A 73 -1.08 -9.10 -8.26
N GLU A 74 -1.88 -9.25 -9.32
CA GLU A 74 -2.71 -8.16 -9.87
C GLU A 74 -3.77 -7.69 -8.88
N LYS A 75 -4.49 -8.62 -8.24
CA LYS A 75 -5.49 -8.31 -7.20
C LYS A 75 -4.87 -7.60 -6.00
N ASP A 76 -3.72 -8.09 -5.52
CA ASP A 76 -2.98 -7.50 -4.41
C ASP A 76 -2.46 -6.10 -4.78
N ALA A 77 -2.01 -5.89 -6.03
CA ALA A 77 -1.57 -4.60 -6.53
C ALA A 77 -2.72 -3.57 -6.60
N GLU A 78 -3.91 -3.96 -7.06
CA GLU A 78 -5.07 -3.06 -7.09
C GLU A 78 -5.55 -2.72 -5.67
N LEU A 79 -5.61 -3.70 -4.77
CA LEU A 79 -5.93 -3.45 -3.37
C LEU A 79 -4.92 -2.49 -2.74
N LEU A 80 -3.63 -2.68 -2.99
CA LEU A 80 -2.60 -1.76 -2.51
C LEU A 80 -2.77 -0.35 -3.08
N ARG A 81 -3.18 -0.22 -4.35
CA ARG A 81 -3.46 1.08 -4.98
C ARG A 81 -4.62 1.79 -4.28
N LEU A 82 -5.70 1.08 -3.96
CA LEU A 82 -6.84 1.61 -3.22
C LEU A 82 -6.42 2.02 -1.80
N LEU A 83 -5.69 1.17 -1.08
CA LEU A 83 -5.22 1.46 0.28
C LEU A 83 -4.26 2.65 0.33
N LYS A 84 -3.42 2.85 -0.70
CA LYS A 84 -2.56 4.04 -0.82
C LYS A 84 -3.35 5.31 -1.13
N GLY A 85 -4.48 5.20 -1.82
CA GLY A 85 -5.37 6.31 -2.13
C GLY A 85 -6.24 6.74 -0.94
N CYS A 86 -6.55 5.82 -0.03
CA CYS A 86 -7.34 6.10 1.16
C CYS A 86 -6.42 6.53 2.30
N ASN A 87 -6.60 7.76 2.80
CA ASN A 87 -6.03 8.19 4.07
C ASN A 87 -7.19 8.35 5.07
N PRO A 88 -7.46 7.32 5.91
CA PRO A 88 -8.59 7.36 6.84
C PRO A 88 -8.57 8.57 7.78
N LEU A 89 -7.39 9.13 8.09
CA LEU A 89 -7.28 10.33 8.92
C LEU A 89 -7.66 11.58 8.16
N ASN A 90 -7.36 11.67 6.86
CA ASN A 90 -7.83 12.78 6.03
C ASN A 90 -9.36 12.75 5.89
N ASP A 91 -9.97 11.57 5.88
CA ASP A 91 -11.42 11.41 5.83
C ASP A 91 -12.09 11.66 7.19
N ALA A 92 -11.45 11.24 8.29
CA ALA A 92 -11.94 11.44 9.65
C ALA A 92 -11.76 12.89 10.15
N PHE A 93 -10.68 13.55 9.74
CA PHE A 93 -10.33 14.91 10.14
C PHE A 93 -10.29 15.85 8.94
N ASN A 94 -11.47 16.38 8.63
CA ASN A 94 -11.66 17.16 7.43
C ASN A 94 -11.32 18.63 7.66
N ILE A 95 -10.09 19.03 7.27
CA ILE A 95 -9.60 20.41 7.37
C ILE A 95 -9.71 21.11 6.01
N TRP A 96 -10.57 22.12 5.91
CA TRP A 96 -10.75 22.95 4.71
C TRP A 96 -10.36 24.40 4.94
N PHE A 97 -9.85 25.00 3.88
CA PHE A 97 -9.49 26.41 3.83
C PHE A 97 -10.35 27.09 2.77
N ASP A 98 -11.18 28.04 3.21
CA ASP A 98 -11.86 28.99 2.33
C ASP A 98 -11.04 30.30 2.29
N ARG A 99 -11.40 31.27 1.43
CA ARG A 99 -10.65 32.54 1.29
C ARG A 99 -10.41 33.22 2.63
N GLU A 100 -11.45 33.34 3.45
CA GLU A 100 -11.40 34.04 4.75
C GLU A 100 -11.61 33.13 5.96
N ALA A 101 -12.05 31.89 5.77
CA ALA A 101 -12.42 31.00 6.88
C ALA A 101 -11.68 29.66 6.86
N ILE A 102 -11.59 29.04 8.02
CA ILE A 102 -11.04 27.71 8.23
C ILE A 102 -12.17 26.85 8.78
N THR A 103 -12.33 25.65 8.24
CA THR A 103 -13.31 24.69 8.73
C THR A 103 -12.60 23.40 9.12
N VAL A 104 -12.80 22.93 10.34
CA VAL A 104 -12.28 21.66 10.83
C VAL A 104 -13.47 20.81 11.28
N ASN A 105 -13.70 19.65 10.67
CA ASN A 105 -14.83 18.76 10.98
C ASN A 105 -16.21 19.45 10.98
N GLY A 106 -16.41 20.37 10.04
CA GLY A 106 -17.65 21.16 9.94
C GLY A 106 -17.72 22.37 10.88
N MET A 107 -16.81 22.49 11.85
CA MET A 107 -16.68 23.67 12.70
C MET A 107 -15.94 24.77 11.95
N LYS A 108 -16.64 25.86 11.64
CA LYS A 108 -16.10 27.00 10.91
C LYS A 108 -15.66 28.09 11.89
N LEU A 109 -14.43 28.58 11.75
CA LEU A 109 -13.98 29.76 12.47
C LEU A 109 -14.79 30.98 11.99
N ALA A 110 -15.51 31.62 12.92
CA ALA A 110 -16.45 32.68 12.62
C ALA A 110 -16.15 33.96 13.42
N ARG A 111 -16.76 35.07 12.99
CA ARG A 111 -16.77 36.36 13.69
C ARG A 111 -18.19 36.87 13.85
N VAL A 112 -18.46 37.54 14.96
CA VAL A 112 -19.71 38.28 15.17
C VAL A 112 -19.40 39.77 15.01
N GLY A 113 -19.73 40.33 13.85
CA GLY A 113 -19.32 41.70 13.50
C GLY A 113 -17.80 41.82 13.42
N ASN A 114 -17.21 42.74 14.19
CA ASN A 114 -15.76 42.92 14.30
C ASN A 114 -15.13 42.17 15.49
N GLN A 115 -15.88 41.27 16.14
CA GLN A 115 -15.43 40.54 17.32
C GLN A 115 -15.25 39.04 17.02
N ILE A 116 -14.28 38.44 17.70
CA ILE A 116 -14.02 37.00 17.65
C ILE A 116 -15.22 36.25 18.24
N ASP A 117 -15.77 35.27 17.51
CA ASP A 117 -16.73 34.32 18.08
C ASP A 117 -15.98 33.22 18.83
N TRP A 118 -15.85 33.40 20.14
CA TRP A 118 -15.12 32.46 20.99
C TRP A 118 -15.71 31.05 21.02
N ASN A 119 -17.00 30.87 20.75
CA ASN A 119 -17.58 29.53 20.66
C ASN A 119 -17.05 28.78 19.44
N SER A 120 -16.96 29.47 18.30
CA SER A 120 -16.37 28.91 17.08
C SER A 120 -14.87 28.60 17.26
N VAL A 121 -14.13 29.50 17.91
CA VAL A 121 -12.71 29.35 18.26
C VAL A 121 -12.50 28.09 19.11
N ASN A 122 -13.24 27.97 20.20
CA ASN A 122 -13.11 26.86 21.13
C ASN A 122 -13.42 25.53 20.43
N GLY A 123 -14.43 25.51 19.56
CA GLY A 123 -14.75 24.34 18.73
C GLY A 123 -13.60 23.95 17.80
N VAL A 124 -13.09 24.90 16.99
CA VAL A 124 -12.00 24.65 16.04
C VAL A 124 -10.71 24.21 16.75
N LEU A 125 -10.33 24.87 17.85
CA LEU A 125 -9.16 24.48 18.63
C LEU A 125 -9.33 23.10 19.29
N GLY A 126 -10.54 22.80 19.76
CA GLY A 126 -10.88 21.48 20.31
C GLY A 126 -10.70 20.36 19.30
N GLU A 127 -11.21 20.57 18.07
CA GLU A 127 -11.02 19.63 16.96
C GLU A 127 -9.54 19.50 16.56
N LEU A 128 -8.80 20.62 16.44
CA LEU A 128 -7.37 20.57 16.14
C LEU A 128 -6.58 19.82 17.21
N LEU A 129 -6.90 20.00 18.49
CA LEU A 129 -6.28 19.24 19.57
C LEU A 129 -6.56 17.74 19.44
N GLN A 130 -7.78 17.36 19.06
CA GLN A 130 -8.13 15.96 18.80
C GLN A 130 -7.34 15.37 17.62
N VAL A 131 -7.13 16.16 16.57
CA VAL A 131 -6.29 15.75 15.43
C VAL A 131 -4.86 15.48 15.90
N VAL A 132 -4.27 16.39 16.68
CA VAL A 132 -2.90 16.25 17.19
C VAL A 132 -2.77 15.00 18.08
N ASP A 133 -3.75 14.73 18.94
CA ASP A 133 -3.79 13.51 19.77
C ASP A 133 -3.85 12.23 18.93
N ALA A 134 -4.67 12.22 17.86
CA ALA A 134 -4.70 11.11 16.92
C ALA A 134 -3.34 10.94 16.19
N LEU A 135 -2.68 12.04 15.83
CA LEU A 135 -1.36 12.01 15.19
C LEU A 135 -0.27 11.46 16.13
N HIS A 136 -0.35 11.71 17.44
CA HIS A 136 0.55 11.07 18.42
C HIS A 136 0.48 9.54 18.37
N THR A 137 -0.73 9.02 18.35
CA THR A 137 -0.99 7.57 18.24
C THR A 137 -0.46 7.03 16.93
N LEU A 138 -0.75 7.71 15.82
CA LEU A 138 -0.34 7.31 14.48
C LEU A 138 1.18 7.28 14.29
N TYR A 139 1.88 8.33 14.73
CA TYR A 139 3.34 8.44 14.59
C TYR A 139 4.10 7.68 15.69
N GLY A 140 3.36 7.03 16.61
CA GLY A 140 3.91 6.28 17.73
C GLY A 140 4.69 7.15 18.71
N LYS A 141 4.41 8.46 18.77
CA LYS A 141 5.07 9.39 19.67
C LYS A 141 4.34 9.41 21.00
N ARG A 142 4.95 8.85 22.05
CA ARG A 142 4.43 8.99 23.42
C ARG A 142 4.52 10.43 23.89
N TYR A 143 3.51 10.86 24.64
CA TYR A 143 3.54 12.16 25.32
C TYR A 143 4.74 12.29 26.26
N GLY A 144 5.28 13.50 26.31
CA GLY A 144 6.33 13.88 27.25
C GLY A 144 5.73 14.46 28.53
N GLN A 145 6.06 15.73 28.80
CA GLN A 145 5.53 16.47 29.95
C GLN A 145 4.15 17.07 29.69
N ILE A 146 3.75 17.17 28.43
CA ILE A 146 2.47 17.74 28.00
C ILE A 146 1.60 16.60 27.50
N VAL A 147 0.36 16.52 28.00
CA VAL A 147 -0.62 15.53 27.58
C VAL A 147 -1.86 16.27 27.08
N LEU A 148 -2.28 15.96 25.86
CA LEU A 148 -3.51 16.51 25.28
C LEU A 148 -4.70 15.65 25.69
N LYS A 149 -5.81 16.30 26.06
CA LYS A 149 -7.04 15.63 26.45
C LYS A 149 -8.22 16.17 25.63
N PRO A 150 -8.58 15.49 24.52
CA PRO A 150 -9.70 15.90 23.68
C PRO A 150 -11.03 15.80 24.41
N GLN A 151 -11.76 16.93 24.49
CA GLN A 151 -13.12 17.01 25.07
C GLN A 151 -14.01 17.97 24.26
N GLY A 152 -13.82 18.01 22.92
CA GLY A 152 -14.51 18.94 22.03
C GLY A 152 -14.16 20.39 22.35
N ALA A 153 -15.14 21.29 22.39
CA ALA A 153 -14.90 22.71 22.69
C ALA A 153 -14.37 23.00 24.11
N ALA A 154 -14.36 21.99 24.99
CA ALA A 154 -13.82 22.08 26.35
C ALA A 154 -12.53 21.27 26.53
N SER A 155 -11.83 20.94 25.44
CA SER A 155 -10.54 20.24 25.47
C SER A 155 -9.54 20.85 26.46
N GLU A 156 -8.70 20.01 27.03
CA GLU A 156 -7.76 20.37 28.08
C GLU A 156 -6.34 19.97 27.69
N VAL A 157 -5.36 20.70 28.22
CA VAL A 157 -3.94 20.39 28.12
C VAL A 157 -3.38 20.24 29.52
N ILE A 158 -2.76 19.10 29.81
CA ILE A 158 -2.22 18.76 31.12
C ILE A 158 -0.71 18.94 31.08
N ASP A 159 -0.19 19.81 31.94
CA ASP A 159 1.24 19.91 32.23
C ASP A 159 1.56 18.99 33.41
N LEU A 160 2.28 17.89 33.15
CA LEU A 160 2.70 16.92 34.16
C LEU A 160 3.78 17.47 35.10
N THR A 161 4.55 18.48 34.66
CA THR A 161 5.56 19.15 35.49
C THR A 161 4.89 19.94 36.60
N GLN A 162 3.85 20.71 36.25
CA GLN A 162 3.06 21.50 37.18
C GLN A 162 1.89 20.74 37.79
N LYS A 163 1.63 19.50 37.34
CA LYS A 163 0.48 18.66 37.72
C LYS A 163 -0.85 19.42 37.60
N THR A 164 -0.95 20.27 36.58
CA THR A 164 -2.08 21.19 36.41
C THR A 164 -2.71 20.98 35.04
N SER A 165 -4.05 20.97 35.01
CA SER A 165 -4.84 20.92 33.78
C SER A 165 -5.30 22.32 33.41
N TYR A 166 -5.05 22.73 32.17
CA TYR A 166 -5.47 24.01 31.61
C TYR A 166 -6.52 23.79 30.53
N LYS A 167 -7.63 24.52 30.60
CA LYS A 167 -8.68 24.43 29.58
C LYS A 167 -8.29 25.22 28.34
N LEU A 168 -8.33 24.58 27.18
CA LEU A 168 -8.15 25.21 25.86
C LEU A 168 -9.48 25.82 25.39
N CYS A 169 -10.14 26.58 26.26
CA CYS A 169 -11.33 27.32 25.92
C CYS A 169 -11.36 28.66 26.63
N PHE A 170 -11.87 29.68 25.95
CA PHE A 170 -12.03 31.01 26.52
C PHE A 170 -13.48 31.49 26.40
N ASN A 171 -13.96 32.13 27.46
CA ASN A 171 -15.27 32.78 27.51
C ASN A 171 -15.09 34.23 28.00
N PRO A 172 -15.44 35.25 27.22
CA PRO A 172 -15.32 36.65 27.63
C PRO A 172 -16.07 37.02 28.91
N LYS A 173 -17.15 36.31 29.26
CA LYS A 173 -18.04 36.65 30.39
C LYS A 173 -17.50 36.24 31.77
N GLY A 174 -16.39 35.51 31.83
CA GLY A 174 -15.82 35.04 33.10
C GLY A 174 -14.63 34.10 33.00
N GLY A 175 -14.13 33.85 31.78
CA GLY A 175 -12.96 33.01 31.54
C GLY A 175 -11.66 33.71 31.88
N ASN A 176 -10.69 32.95 32.39
CA ASN A 176 -9.37 33.45 32.68
C ASN A 176 -8.49 33.40 31.42
N ARG A 177 -8.25 34.57 30.81
CA ARG A 177 -7.45 34.68 29.57
C ARG A 177 -6.02 34.13 29.75
N LYS A 178 -5.40 34.30 30.92
CA LYS A 178 -4.03 33.80 31.16
C LYS A 178 -3.96 32.28 31.16
N LEU A 179 -4.95 31.61 31.75
CA LEU A 179 -5.01 30.14 31.75
C LEU A 179 -5.26 29.59 30.35
N PHE A 180 -6.11 30.24 29.56
CA PHE A 180 -6.30 29.89 28.15
C PHE A 180 -5.02 30.07 27.33
N GLN A 181 -4.32 31.20 27.51
CA GLN A 181 -3.03 31.45 26.84
C GLN A 181 -1.98 30.39 27.21
N GLN A 182 -1.93 29.99 28.49
CA GLN A 182 -1.07 28.89 28.93
C GLN A 182 -1.43 27.56 28.24
N ALA A 183 -2.73 27.22 28.16
CA ALA A 183 -3.17 26.01 27.47
C ALA A 183 -2.76 26.02 25.99
N LEU A 184 -2.91 27.17 25.34
CA LEU A 184 -2.56 27.36 23.93
C LEU A 184 -1.05 27.25 23.70
N HIS A 185 -0.24 27.84 24.57
CA HIS A 185 1.21 27.71 24.54
C HIS A 185 1.65 26.24 24.60
N LEU A 186 1.10 25.48 25.55
CA LEU A 186 1.42 24.06 25.72
C LEU A 186 0.97 23.23 24.51
N LEU A 187 -0.16 23.54 23.90
CA LEU A 187 -0.58 22.91 22.64
C LEU A 187 0.44 23.16 21.53
N LEU A 188 0.89 24.41 21.35
CA LEU A 188 1.87 24.77 20.32
C LEU A 188 3.22 24.10 20.56
N GLU A 189 3.64 23.99 21.81
CA GLU A 189 4.85 23.27 22.20
C GLU A 189 4.75 21.78 21.85
N GLU A 190 3.62 21.12 22.15
CA GLU A 190 3.44 19.71 21.82
C GLU A 190 3.38 19.49 20.29
N VAL A 191 2.72 20.38 19.54
CA VAL A 191 2.74 20.32 18.06
C VAL A 191 4.18 20.45 17.55
N LYS A 192 4.99 21.34 18.12
CA LYS A 192 6.40 21.48 17.75
C LYS A 192 7.21 20.21 18.04
N VAL A 193 6.97 19.56 19.18
CA VAL A 193 7.60 18.27 19.53
C VAL A 193 7.20 17.19 18.52
N LEU A 194 5.92 17.11 18.16
CA LEU A 194 5.42 16.15 17.18
C LEU A 194 6.02 16.38 15.79
N VAL A 195 6.08 17.64 15.34
CA VAL A 195 6.73 18.02 14.08
C VAL A 195 8.20 17.62 14.06
N ALA A 196 8.94 17.87 15.13
CA ALA A 196 10.36 17.49 15.22
C ALA A 196 10.56 15.96 15.12
N HIS A 197 9.72 15.19 15.82
CA HIS A 197 9.71 13.72 15.70
C HIS A 197 9.39 13.27 14.27
N CYS A 198 8.45 13.95 13.61
CA CYS A 198 8.09 13.64 12.23
C CYS A 198 9.20 13.99 11.24
N ALA A 199 9.90 15.09 11.44
CA ALA A 199 11.05 15.49 10.65
C ALA A 199 12.20 14.50 10.78
N GLU A 200 12.53 14.07 11.99
CA GLU A 200 13.62 13.13 12.25
C GLU A 200 13.33 11.72 11.68
N LYS A 201 12.15 11.18 11.99
CA LYS A 201 11.82 9.78 11.67
C LYS A 201 11.28 9.59 10.26
N PHE A 202 10.55 10.58 9.73
CA PHE A 202 9.81 10.46 8.47
C PHE A 202 10.23 11.49 7.43
N LYS A 203 11.20 12.38 7.73
CA LYS A 203 11.67 13.45 6.83
C LYS A 203 10.53 14.37 6.36
N VAL A 204 9.57 14.59 7.25
CA VAL A 204 8.44 15.50 6.99
C VAL A 204 8.82 16.91 7.39
N GLU A 205 8.77 17.83 6.44
CA GLU A 205 8.96 19.25 6.68
C GLU A 205 7.62 19.98 6.66
N VAL A 206 7.38 20.81 7.68
CA VAL A 206 6.23 21.70 7.76
C VAL A 206 6.60 23.10 7.31
N LYS A 207 5.61 23.87 6.86
CA LYS A 207 5.85 25.15 6.20
C LYS A 207 5.96 26.32 7.16
N TYR A 208 5.22 26.29 8.28
CA TYR A 208 5.07 27.46 9.15
C TYR A 208 5.73 27.22 10.52
N PRO A 209 6.85 27.89 10.82
CA PRO A 209 7.53 27.67 12.09
C PRO A 209 6.71 28.19 13.27
N ILE A 210 6.69 27.40 14.35
CA ILE A 210 6.07 27.74 15.64
C ILE A 210 7.13 28.40 16.55
N GLN A 211 6.84 29.61 17.04
CA GLN A 211 7.70 30.42 17.89
C GLN A 211 6.94 30.86 19.16
N GLN A 212 7.14 30.16 20.28
CA GLN A 212 6.42 30.39 21.54
C GLN A 212 4.89 30.51 21.31
N ASP A 213 4.35 31.73 21.32
CA ASP A 213 2.92 32.02 21.18
C ASP A 213 2.50 32.48 19.78
N ALA A 214 3.41 32.38 18.80
CA ALA A 214 3.17 32.81 17.42
C ALA A 214 3.45 31.69 16.41
N VAL A 215 2.70 31.70 15.32
CA VAL A 215 2.92 30.81 14.16
C VAL A 215 3.20 31.68 12.94
N ASN A 216 4.39 31.51 12.36
CA ASN A 216 4.86 32.31 11.22
C ASN A 216 4.71 33.84 11.44
N GLY A 217 5.03 34.31 12.65
CA GLY A 217 4.95 35.72 13.03
C GLY A 217 3.54 36.24 13.38
N CYS A 218 2.49 35.41 13.28
CA CYS A 218 1.15 35.75 13.76
C CYS A 218 0.98 35.28 15.21
N ASP A 219 0.86 36.24 16.13
CA ASP A 219 0.76 36.02 17.57
C ASP A 219 -0.68 35.69 17.98
N PHE A 220 -0.88 34.62 18.76
CA PHE A 220 -2.18 34.26 19.32
C PHE A 220 -2.61 35.15 20.49
N LEU A 221 -1.69 35.90 21.09
CA LEU A 221 -1.97 36.81 22.20
C LEU A 221 -2.56 38.14 21.72
N CYS A 222 -2.44 38.45 20.43
CA CYS A 222 -3.01 39.67 19.88
C CYS A 222 -4.56 39.64 19.98
N GLY A 223 -5.17 40.79 20.25
CA GLY A 223 -6.63 40.91 20.30
C GLY A 223 -7.31 41.02 18.93
N ASP A 224 -6.54 40.85 17.85
CA ASP A 224 -6.96 41.08 16.48
C ASP A 224 -7.45 39.77 15.83
N TYR A 225 -8.69 39.77 15.33
CA TYR A 225 -9.31 38.59 14.72
C TYR A 225 -8.54 38.10 13.49
N ASP A 226 -8.05 39.00 12.63
CA ASP A 226 -7.43 38.64 11.37
C ASP A 226 -6.05 38.00 11.60
N VAL A 227 -5.31 38.52 12.57
CA VAL A 227 -4.03 37.91 13.00
C VAL A 227 -4.29 36.55 13.65
N TRP A 228 -5.32 36.45 14.50
CA TRP A 228 -5.70 35.19 15.14
C TRP A 228 -6.14 34.12 14.11
N CYS A 229 -6.95 34.51 13.14
CA CYS A 229 -7.38 33.64 12.04
C CYS A 229 -6.19 33.19 11.18
N LYS A 230 -5.24 34.08 10.88
CA LYS A 230 -4.00 33.71 10.18
C LYS A 230 -3.15 32.73 10.98
N ALA A 231 -3.01 32.92 12.29
CA ALA A 231 -2.26 32.02 13.15
C ALA A 231 -2.87 30.61 13.17
N VAL A 232 -4.20 30.49 13.36
CA VAL A 232 -4.91 29.20 13.27
C VAL A 232 -4.79 28.62 11.86
N ARG A 233 -4.85 29.44 10.80
CA ARG A 233 -4.70 28.96 9.43
C ARG A 233 -3.36 28.29 9.23
N TYR A 234 -2.27 28.94 9.64
CA TYR A 234 -0.93 28.38 9.50
C TYR A 234 -0.76 27.10 10.30
N LEU A 235 -1.24 27.09 11.55
CA LEU A 235 -1.22 25.88 12.39
C LEU A 235 -2.01 24.73 11.75
N ALA A 236 -3.23 24.99 11.26
CA ALA A 236 -4.08 23.99 10.64
C ALA A 236 -3.51 23.47 9.31
N ILE A 237 -2.80 24.31 8.55
CA ILE A 237 -2.09 23.86 7.33
C ILE A 237 -1.00 22.88 7.70
N ASP A 238 -0.17 23.19 8.69
CA ASP A 238 0.92 22.29 9.10
C ASP A 238 0.37 20.97 9.69
N ILE A 239 -0.69 21.03 10.51
CA ILE A 239 -1.37 19.83 11.00
C ILE A 239 -1.96 19.01 9.84
N LYS A 240 -2.59 19.66 8.85
CA LYS A 240 -3.10 18.96 7.65
C LYS A 240 -1.95 18.34 6.86
N GLN A 241 -0.81 19.02 6.76
CA GLN A 241 0.37 18.49 6.10
C GLN A 241 0.89 17.24 6.82
N LEU A 242 0.90 17.22 8.16
CA LEU A 242 1.18 16.02 8.95
C LEU A 242 0.16 14.90 8.69
N ILE A 243 -1.14 15.20 8.51
CA ILE A 243 -2.12 14.18 8.12
C ILE A 243 -1.80 13.62 6.72
N VAL A 244 -1.52 14.47 5.73
CA VAL A 244 -1.23 14.04 4.36
C VAL A 244 0.02 13.17 4.30
N TYR A 245 1.08 13.54 5.02
CA TYR A 245 2.31 12.77 5.04
C TYR A 245 2.23 11.47 5.85
N SER A 246 1.17 11.27 6.63
CA SER A 246 1.01 10.01 7.38
C SER A 246 0.95 8.77 6.49
N SER A 247 0.42 8.91 5.27
CA SER A 247 0.43 7.83 4.26
C SER A 247 1.87 7.38 3.94
N SER A 248 2.82 8.33 3.94
CA SER A 248 4.25 8.02 3.74
C SER A 248 4.87 7.38 4.99
N ALA A 249 4.40 7.76 6.19
CA ALA A 249 4.88 7.18 7.44
C ALA A 249 4.40 5.74 7.67
N ILE A 250 3.17 5.41 7.29
CA ILE A 250 2.63 4.04 7.33
C ILE A 250 3.51 3.08 6.50
N ILE A 251 4.02 3.54 5.35
CA ILE A 251 4.92 2.75 4.51
C ILE A 251 6.28 2.50 5.19
N CYS A 252 6.80 3.46 5.98
CA CYS A 252 8.04 3.28 6.73
C CYS A 252 7.92 2.24 7.86
N PHE A 253 6.75 2.13 8.51
CA PHE A 253 6.52 1.09 9.53
C PHE A 253 6.49 -0.33 8.94
N SER A 254 6.17 -0.50 7.66
CA SER A 254 6.18 -1.81 6.98
C SER A 254 7.57 -2.33 6.63
N LYS A 255 8.62 -1.51 6.75
CA LYS A 255 10.00 -1.87 6.36
C LYS A 255 10.86 -2.34 7.54
N HIS A 256 10.31 -2.41 8.75
CA HIS A 256 10.93 -2.94 9.96
C HIS A 256 10.10 -4.10 10.51
#